data_AF-A0A351VAY5-F1
#
_entry.id   AF-A0A351VAY5-F1
#
_cell.length_a   1.000
_cell.length_b   1.000
_cell.length_c   1.000
_cell.angle_alpha   90.00
_cell.angle_beta   90.00
_cell.angle_gamma   90.00
#
_symmetry.space_group_name_H-M   'P 1'
#
loop_
_entity.id
_entity.type
_entity.pdbx_description
1 polymer ?
#
loop_
_entity_poly.entity_id
_entity_poly.type
_entity_poly.pdbx_seq_one_letter_code
_entity_poly.pdbx_strand_id
1 'polypeptide(L)'
;ENLRKLVASYAAQTGLASPAVRPKSGIAEKKNVPEENKRKAQRLLITWISDEPGIYPKVAEYIAAEDFTDELYRKVVDKLFEGLSKGEFNPGSLISMFQDEEEQREVAALFHTKLDELRTKQEREKALHDIIYTVKRNSYEYYSGRMGTDVNALNQVIAGKKALEELS
;
A
#
# COMPACT_ATOMS: atom_id res chain seq x y z
N GLU A 1 -27.67 -52.03 -15.69
CA GLU A 1 -26.34 -51.50 -16.05
C GLU A 1 -26.14 -51.66 -17.57
N ASN A 2 -26.38 -50.61 -18.39
CA ASN A 2 -25.98 -50.50 -19.83
C ASN A 2 -26.80 -49.45 -20.63
N LEU A 3 -26.94 -48.22 -20.12
CA LEU A 3 -27.41 -47.10 -20.96
C LEU A 3 -26.50 -45.86 -20.89
N ARG A 4 -25.66 -45.74 -19.87
CA ARG A 4 -24.67 -44.65 -19.77
C ARG A 4 -23.42 -44.88 -20.62
N LYS A 5 -23.06 -46.13 -20.92
CA LYS A 5 -21.85 -46.46 -21.71
C LYS A 5 -22.02 -46.29 -23.22
N LEU A 6 -23.25 -46.22 -23.74
CA LEU A 6 -23.51 -46.15 -25.19
C LEU A 6 -23.62 -44.72 -25.72
N VAL A 7 -23.84 -43.73 -24.84
CA VAL A 7 -23.91 -42.31 -25.21
C VAL A 7 -22.51 -41.66 -25.24
N ALA A 8 -21.55 -42.21 -24.50
CA ALA A 8 -20.17 -41.72 -24.50
C ALA A 8 -19.40 -42.07 -25.80
N SER A 9 -19.79 -43.11 -26.53
CA SER A 9 -19.08 -43.56 -27.73
C SER A 9 -19.56 -42.91 -29.04
N TYR A 10 -20.70 -42.22 -29.06
CA TYR A 10 -21.23 -41.61 -30.29
C TYR A 10 -20.73 -40.19 -30.55
N ALA A 11 -20.31 -39.45 -29.51
CA ALA A 11 -19.76 -38.09 -29.66
C ALA A 11 -18.27 -38.07 -30.06
N ALA A 12 -17.60 -39.22 -30.06
CA ALA A 12 -16.18 -39.33 -30.42
C ALA A 12 -15.94 -39.56 -31.93
N GLN A 13 -16.99 -39.78 -32.73
CA GLN A 13 -16.85 -40.19 -34.14
C GLN A 13 -17.28 -39.15 -35.18
N THR A 14 -17.69 -37.95 -34.75
CA THR A 14 -17.91 -36.81 -35.64
C THR A 14 -16.97 -35.68 -35.21
N GLY A 15 -15.74 -35.70 -35.72
CA GLY A 15 -14.66 -34.76 -35.41
C GLY A 15 -14.93 -33.31 -35.84
N LEU A 16 -15.96 -32.67 -35.28
CA LEU A 16 -16.35 -31.28 -35.50
C LEU A 16 -16.87 -30.67 -34.20
N ALA A 17 -15.98 -30.47 -33.24
CA ALA A 17 -16.18 -29.48 -32.18
C ALA A 17 -14.80 -28.98 -31.73
N SER A 18 -14.43 -27.78 -32.21
CA SER A 18 -13.31 -27.06 -31.60
C SER A 18 -13.59 -26.93 -30.10
N PRO A 19 -12.62 -27.24 -29.21
CA PRO A 19 -12.82 -26.98 -27.79
C PRO A 19 -13.10 -25.49 -27.66
N ALA A 20 -14.25 -25.13 -27.08
CA ALA A 20 -14.53 -23.75 -26.73
C ALA A 20 -13.35 -23.25 -25.90
N VAL A 21 -12.55 -22.36 -26.49
CA VAL A 21 -11.50 -21.65 -25.78
C VAL A 21 -12.23 -20.88 -24.71
N ARG A 22 -12.18 -21.37 -23.46
CA ARG A 22 -12.60 -20.58 -22.31
C ARG A 22 -11.84 -19.26 -22.42
N PRO A 23 -12.51 -18.11 -22.55
CA PRO A 23 -11.81 -16.85 -22.46
C PRO A 23 -11.06 -16.88 -21.14
N LYS A 24 -9.74 -16.77 -21.19
CA LYS A 24 -8.90 -16.67 -20.00
C LYS A 24 -9.49 -15.51 -19.19
N SER A 25 -10.10 -15.80 -18.05
CA SER A 25 -10.57 -14.78 -17.11
C SER A 25 -9.36 -14.00 -16.59
N GLY A 26 -8.95 -12.97 -17.34
CA GLY A 26 -7.81 -12.11 -17.04
C GLY A 26 -8.07 -11.09 -15.93
N ILE A 27 -8.89 -11.42 -14.92
CA ILE A 27 -9.34 -10.43 -13.91
C ILE A 27 -9.22 -10.95 -12.45
N ALA A 28 -8.78 -12.19 -12.21
CA ALA A 28 -8.84 -12.78 -10.86
C ALA A 28 -7.52 -12.85 -10.05
N GLU A 29 -6.34 -12.52 -10.61
CA GLU A 29 -5.06 -12.80 -9.91
C GLU A 29 -4.16 -11.59 -9.64
N LYS A 30 -4.60 -10.35 -9.91
CA LYS A 30 -3.79 -9.15 -9.63
C LYS A 30 -4.05 -8.46 -8.30
N LYS A 31 -5.00 -8.92 -7.47
CA LYS A 31 -5.51 -8.12 -6.33
C LYS A 31 -4.75 -8.25 -4.99
N ASN A 32 -3.76 -9.13 -4.88
CA ASN A 32 -3.09 -9.42 -3.60
C ASN A 32 -1.61 -9.77 -3.78
N VAL A 33 -0.85 -8.96 -4.51
CA VAL A 33 0.61 -9.04 -4.41
C VAL A 33 1.01 -8.38 -3.08
N PRO A 34 1.86 -8.99 -2.24
CA PRO A 34 2.29 -8.39 -0.98
C PRO A 34 2.78 -6.95 -1.13
N GLU A 35 3.48 -6.63 -2.23
CA GLU A 35 3.92 -5.27 -2.54
C GLU A 35 2.78 -4.28 -2.77
N GLU A 36 1.71 -4.69 -3.45
CA GLU A 36 0.53 -3.84 -3.68
C GLU A 36 -0.16 -3.49 -2.35
N ASN A 37 -0.21 -4.45 -1.42
CA ASN A 37 -0.78 -4.22 -0.09
C ASN A 37 0.10 -3.29 0.77
N LYS A 38 1.44 -3.42 0.67
CA LYS A 38 2.39 -2.48 1.29
C LYS A 38 2.20 -1.06 0.75
N ARG A 39 2.07 -0.93 -0.58
CA ARG A 39 1.84 0.34 -1.27
C ARG A 39 0.50 0.97 -0.89
N LYS A 40 -0.57 0.17 -0.80
CA LYS A 40 -1.89 0.62 -0.33
C LYS A 40 -1.83 1.17 1.10
N ALA A 41 -1.11 0.51 1.99
CA ALA A 41 -0.98 0.95 3.38
C ALA A 41 -0.26 2.31 3.49
N GLN A 42 0.85 2.46 2.77
CA GLN A 42 1.62 3.71 2.69
C GLN A 42 0.76 4.86 2.14
N ARG A 43 0.05 4.62 1.02
CA ARG A 43 -0.88 5.60 0.45
C ARG A 43 -1.93 6.05 1.45
N LEU A 44 -2.56 5.10 2.15
CA LEU A 44 -3.61 5.41 3.11
C LEU A 44 -3.07 6.30 4.24
N LEU A 45 -1.89 5.98 4.79
CA LEU A 45 -1.27 6.79 5.83
C LEU A 45 -0.99 8.22 5.35
N ILE A 46 -0.47 8.40 4.13
CA ILE A 46 -0.24 9.74 3.54
C ILE A 46 -1.54 10.53 3.46
N THR A 47 -2.61 9.90 2.94
CA THR A 47 -3.93 10.52 2.85
C THR A 47 -4.44 10.95 4.23
N TRP A 48 -4.31 10.11 5.26
CA TRP A 48 -4.71 10.46 6.63
C TRP A 48 -3.98 11.67 7.19
N ILE A 49 -2.66 11.73 7.03
CA ILE A 49 -1.84 12.85 7.52
C ILE A 49 -2.19 14.14 6.78
N SER A 50 -2.53 14.03 5.49
CA SER A 50 -2.88 15.17 4.66
C SER A 50 -4.28 15.72 4.95
N ASP A 51 -5.24 14.83 5.24
CA ASP A 51 -6.61 15.18 5.59
C ASP A 51 -6.71 15.74 7.02
N GLU A 52 -5.94 15.19 7.95
CA GLU A 52 -5.90 15.64 9.34
C GLU A 52 -4.46 15.96 9.80
N PRO A 53 -3.90 17.13 9.41
CA PRO A 53 -2.55 17.55 9.82
C PRO A 53 -2.28 17.50 11.32
N GLY A 54 -3.32 17.59 12.16
CA GLY A 54 -3.21 17.51 13.62
C GLY A 54 -2.72 16.17 14.17
N ILE A 55 -2.79 15.08 13.39
CA ILE A 55 -2.26 13.77 13.81
C ILE A 55 -0.74 13.65 13.59
N TYR A 56 -0.15 14.50 12.74
CA TYR A 56 1.26 14.44 12.35
C TYR A 56 2.22 14.32 13.54
N PRO A 57 2.11 15.12 14.61
CA PRO A 57 3.05 15.03 15.73
C PRO A 57 3.13 13.63 16.33
N LYS A 58 1.97 12.95 16.48
CA LYS A 58 1.91 11.58 16.99
C LYS A 58 2.43 10.56 15.99
N VAL A 59 2.16 10.76 14.70
CA VAL A 59 2.63 9.85 13.65
C VAL A 59 4.16 9.90 13.53
N ALA A 60 4.74 11.10 13.61
CA ALA A 60 6.18 11.33 13.50
C ALA A 60 7.00 10.72 14.65
N GLU A 61 6.37 10.38 15.78
CA GLU A 61 7.03 9.64 16.87
C GLU A 61 7.40 8.19 16.45
N TYR A 62 6.64 7.59 15.52
CA TYR A 62 6.78 6.19 15.13
C TYR A 62 7.19 5.99 13.68
N ILE A 63 6.82 6.92 12.79
CA ILE A 63 7.02 6.81 11.34
C ILE A 63 7.94 7.92 10.85
N ALA A 64 8.99 7.52 10.14
CA ALA A 64 9.89 8.39 9.38
C ALA A 64 9.63 8.22 7.87
N ALA A 65 10.11 9.16 7.05
CA ALA A 65 10.04 9.04 5.58
C ALA A 65 10.72 7.75 5.08
N GLU A 66 11.77 7.29 5.76
CA GLU A 66 12.51 6.06 5.44
C GLU A 66 11.66 4.79 5.59
N ASP A 67 10.57 4.84 6.37
CA ASP A 67 9.63 3.72 6.53
C ASP A 67 8.76 3.50 5.27
N PHE A 68 8.74 4.48 4.36
CA PHE A 68 8.10 4.34 3.06
C PHE A 68 9.07 3.67 2.09
N THR A 69 8.73 2.45 1.69
CA THR A 69 9.58 1.61 0.83
C THR A 69 9.43 1.94 -0.66
N ASP A 70 8.34 2.61 -1.03
CA ASP A 70 8.12 3.15 -2.37
C ASP A 70 8.84 4.52 -2.48
N GLU A 71 9.67 4.69 -3.51
CA GLU A 71 10.50 5.89 -3.64
C GLU A 71 9.68 7.17 -3.88
N LEU A 72 8.58 7.08 -4.63
CA LEU A 72 7.69 8.22 -4.87
C LEU A 72 7.05 8.64 -3.55
N TYR A 73 6.51 7.68 -2.80
CA TYR A 73 5.88 7.96 -1.50
C TYR A 73 6.87 8.46 -0.45
N ARG A 74 8.11 7.97 -0.46
CA ARG A 74 9.17 8.50 0.40
C ARG A 74 9.42 9.98 0.14
N LYS A 75 9.54 10.39 -1.13
CA LYS A 75 9.72 11.81 -1.52
C LYS A 75 8.52 12.67 -1.11
N VAL A 76 7.31 12.16 -1.32
CA VAL A 76 6.06 12.83 -0.89
C VAL A 76 6.06 13.06 0.61
N VAL A 77 6.37 12.02 1.40
CA VAL A 77 6.35 12.07 2.86
C VAL A 77 7.42 12.98 3.43
N ASP A 78 8.64 12.93 2.87
CA ASP A 78 9.74 13.81 3.29
C ASP A 78 9.33 15.28 3.24
N LYS A 79 8.70 15.69 2.12
CA LYS A 79 8.22 17.06 1.91
C LYS A 79 6.93 17.38 2.66
N LEU A 80 6.04 16.41 2.80
CA LEU A 80 4.84 16.52 3.65
C LEU A 80 5.25 16.80 5.10
N PHE A 81 6.19 16.03 5.65
CA PHE A 81 6.65 16.17 7.04
C PHE A 81 7.43 17.47 7.22
N GLU A 82 8.29 17.84 6.26
CA GLU A 82 8.96 19.15 6.27
C GLU A 82 7.95 20.29 6.34
N GLY A 83 6.94 20.30 5.46
CA GLY A 83 5.91 21.34 5.43
C GLY A 83 5.05 21.36 6.69
N LEU A 84 4.65 20.20 7.20
CA LEU A 84 3.83 20.09 8.42
C LEU A 84 4.59 20.53 9.67
N SER A 85 5.89 20.24 9.75
CA SER A 85 6.74 20.69 10.86
C SER A 85 6.87 22.22 10.93
N LYS A 86 6.79 22.89 9.78
CA LYS A 86 6.86 24.36 9.64
C LYS A 86 5.48 25.03 9.69
N GLY A 87 4.40 24.26 9.59
CA GLY A 87 3.04 24.79 9.47
C GLY A 87 2.72 25.39 8.09
N GLU A 88 3.53 25.07 7.07
CA GLU A 88 3.47 25.67 5.73
C GLU A 88 3.09 24.63 4.65
N PHE A 89 2.48 23.51 5.03
CA PHE A 89 2.14 22.45 4.10
C PHE A 89 1.11 22.93 3.05
N ASN A 90 1.46 22.78 1.77
CA ASN A 90 0.60 23.06 0.63
C ASN A 90 0.63 21.88 -0.37
N PRO A 91 -0.49 21.15 -0.56
CA PRO A 91 -0.58 20.04 -1.52
C PRO A 91 -0.25 20.43 -2.96
N GLY A 92 -0.64 21.62 -3.41
CA GLY A 92 -0.40 22.09 -4.78
C GLY A 92 1.09 22.32 -5.06
N SER A 93 1.82 22.87 -4.08
CA SER A 93 3.28 23.03 -4.16
C SER A 93 4.00 21.67 -4.19
N LEU A 94 3.48 20.69 -3.45
CA LEU A 94 4.01 19.34 -3.46
C LEU A 94 3.79 18.63 -4.80
N ILE A 95 2.58 18.70 -5.37
CA ILE A 95 2.30 18.09 -6.69
C ILE A 95 3.20 18.71 -7.76
N SER A 96 3.35 20.03 -7.75
CA SER A 96 4.15 20.78 -8.74
C SER A 96 5.66 20.49 -8.69
N MET A 97 6.15 19.81 -7.65
CA MET A 97 7.57 19.46 -7.54
C MET A 97 7.96 18.27 -8.43
N PHE A 98 6.98 17.45 -8.82
CA PHE A 98 7.18 16.33 -9.72
C PHE A 98 7.08 16.83 -11.17
N GLN A 99 8.02 16.44 -12.02
CA GLN A 99 8.03 16.85 -13.43
C GLN A 99 7.19 15.91 -14.31
N ASP A 100 7.10 14.65 -13.91
CA ASP A 100 6.39 13.62 -14.65
C ASP A 100 4.87 13.69 -14.40
N GLU A 101 4.08 13.60 -15.47
CA GLU A 101 2.61 13.71 -15.38
C GLU A 101 2.00 12.51 -14.63
N GLU A 102 2.57 11.31 -14.76
CA GLU A 102 2.09 10.13 -14.03
C GLU A 102 2.38 10.27 -12.53
N GLU A 103 3.59 10.72 -12.15
CA GLU A 103 3.93 11.04 -10.76
C GLU A 103 3.00 12.11 -10.19
N GLN A 104 2.79 13.22 -10.92
CA GLN A 104 1.86 14.28 -10.50
C GLN A 104 0.45 13.74 -10.28
N ARG A 105 -0.04 12.89 -11.18
CA ARG A 105 -1.37 12.29 -11.09
C ARG A 105 -1.48 11.35 -9.89
N GLU A 106 -0.48 10.51 -9.67
CA GLU A 106 -0.45 9.60 -8.53
C GLU A 106 -0.40 10.36 -7.21
N VAL A 107 0.45 11.38 -7.11
CA VAL A 107 0.59 12.25 -5.93
C VAL A 107 -0.71 13.04 -5.69
N ALA A 108 -1.32 13.60 -6.73
CA ALA A 108 -2.61 14.29 -6.62
C ALA A 108 -3.72 13.36 -6.09
N ALA A 109 -3.69 12.08 -6.45
CA ALA A 109 -4.66 11.11 -5.94
C ALA A 109 -4.56 10.89 -4.42
N LEU A 110 -3.37 11.08 -3.82
CA LEU A 110 -3.16 10.98 -2.37
C LEU A 110 -3.94 12.05 -1.60
N PHE A 111 -4.09 13.24 -2.18
CA PHE A 111 -4.72 14.42 -1.56
C PHE A 111 -6.21 14.57 -1.89
N HIS A 112 -6.66 14.06 -3.04
CA HIS A 112 -8.07 14.11 -3.43
C HIS A 112 -8.89 12.93 -2.88
N THR A 113 -8.26 11.94 -2.25
CA THR A 113 -8.96 10.83 -1.62
C THR A 113 -9.61 11.31 -0.33
N LYS A 114 -10.94 11.38 -0.31
CA LYS A 114 -11.69 11.58 0.93
C LYS A 114 -11.72 10.28 1.71
N LEU A 115 -11.32 10.32 2.97
CA LEU A 115 -11.59 9.23 3.89
C LEU A 115 -13.09 9.24 4.18
N ASP A 116 -13.79 8.17 3.79
CA ASP A 116 -15.24 8.05 4.05
C ASP A 116 -15.55 8.38 5.52
N GLU A 117 -16.53 9.25 5.75
CA GLU A 117 -16.90 9.87 7.05
C GLU A 117 -17.43 8.89 8.11
N LEU A 118 -17.30 7.58 7.91
CA LEU A 118 -18.11 6.60 8.63
C LEU A 118 -17.29 5.77 9.60
N ARG A 119 -16.76 6.39 10.67
CA ARG A 119 -16.28 5.71 11.90
C ARG A 119 -16.39 6.62 13.12
N THR A 120 -16.73 6.04 14.26
CA THR A 120 -16.62 6.71 15.56
C THR A 120 -15.16 7.12 15.82
N LYS A 121 -14.92 8.12 16.69
CA LYS A 121 -13.56 8.56 17.04
C LYS A 121 -12.65 7.39 17.44
N GLN A 122 -13.18 6.45 18.22
CA GLN A 122 -12.43 5.28 18.69
C GLN A 122 -12.03 4.33 17.55
N GLU A 123 -12.92 4.10 16.59
CA GLU A 123 -12.62 3.28 15.42
C GLU A 123 -11.63 3.97 14.47
N ARG A 124 -11.67 5.31 14.39
CA ARG A 124 -10.70 6.12 13.64
C ARG A 124 -9.31 6.01 14.28
N GLU A 125 -9.21 6.17 15.60
CA GLU A 125 -7.95 6.01 16.34
C GLU A 125 -7.38 4.59 16.18
N LYS A 126 -8.23 3.57 16.29
CA LYS A 126 -7.81 2.18 16.06
C LYS A 126 -7.31 1.95 14.63
N ALA A 127 -8.03 2.46 13.62
CA ALA A 127 -7.61 2.33 12.23
C ALA A 127 -6.29 3.07 11.96
N LEU A 128 -6.08 4.23 12.57
CA LEU A 128 -4.81 4.97 12.50
C LEU A 128 -3.66 4.17 13.13
N HIS A 129 -3.90 3.60 14.31
CA HIS A 129 -2.92 2.75 14.97
C HIS A 129 -2.56 1.53 14.11
N ASP A 130 -3.56 0.82 13.59
CA ASP A 130 -3.38 -0.36 12.76
C ASP A 130 -2.60 -0.03 11.47
N ILE A 131 -2.84 1.13 10.85
CA ILE A 131 -2.12 1.54 9.64
C ILE A 131 -0.67 1.94 9.96
N ILE A 132 -0.41 2.65 11.05
CA ILE A 132 0.94 3.00 11.52
C ILE A 132 1.73 1.71 11.78
N TYR A 133 1.16 0.79 12.55
CA TYR A 133 1.77 -0.51 12.84
C TYR A 133 2.08 -1.27 11.55
N THR A 134 1.14 -1.30 10.60
CA THR A 134 1.32 -1.98 9.31
C THR A 134 2.45 -1.37 8.50
N VAL A 135 2.51 -0.04 8.36
CA VAL A 135 3.58 0.65 7.63
C VAL A 135 4.94 0.40 8.30
N LYS A 136 5.02 0.52 9.63
CA LYS A 136 6.26 0.29 10.39
C LYS A 136 6.75 -1.15 10.28
N ARG A 137 5.84 -2.11 10.34
CA ARG A 137 6.15 -3.54 10.15
C ARG A 137 6.67 -3.81 8.75
N ASN A 138 6.03 -3.23 7.73
CA ASN A 138 6.46 -3.39 6.34
C ASN A 138 7.87 -2.82 6.10
N SER A 139 8.17 -1.68 6.71
CA SER A 139 9.52 -1.08 6.74
C SER A 139 10.52 -2.00 7.41
N TYR A 140 10.22 -2.47 8.62
CA TYR A 140 11.07 -3.39 9.36
C TYR A 140 11.38 -4.67 8.55
N GLU A 141 10.38 -5.29 7.94
CA GLU A 141 10.56 -6.48 7.09
C GLU A 141 11.42 -6.16 5.87
N TYR A 142 11.24 -4.99 5.25
CA TYR A 142 12.02 -4.54 4.10
C TYR A 142 13.51 -4.37 4.43
N TYR A 143 13.84 -3.73 5.56
CA TYR A 143 15.23 -3.51 5.96
C TYR A 143 15.86 -4.77 6.57
N SER A 144 15.08 -5.61 7.28
CA SER A 144 15.56 -6.89 7.80
C SER A 144 16.09 -7.80 6.70
N GLY A 145 15.42 -7.83 5.54
CA GLY A 145 15.88 -8.57 4.37
C GLY A 145 17.17 -8.02 3.72
N ARG A 146 17.58 -6.80 4.06
CA ARG A 146 18.75 -6.08 3.50
C ARG A 146 19.89 -5.88 4.51
N MET A 147 19.71 -6.34 5.74
CA MET A 147 20.63 -6.09 6.86
C MET A 147 22.05 -6.64 6.61
N GLY A 148 22.19 -7.68 5.78
CA GLY A 148 23.49 -8.24 5.40
C GLY A 148 24.24 -7.48 4.30
N THR A 149 23.58 -6.54 3.62
CA THR A 149 24.14 -5.81 2.46
C THR A 149 24.26 -4.31 2.67
N ASP A 150 23.53 -3.75 3.65
CA ASP A 150 23.46 -2.30 3.89
C ASP A 150 23.57 -2.00 5.39
N VAL A 151 24.61 -1.25 5.76
CA VAL A 151 24.85 -0.82 7.15
C VAL A 151 23.73 0.11 7.65
N ASN A 152 23.10 0.88 6.77
CA ASN A 152 21.96 1.72 7.14
C ASN A 152 20.71 0.89 7.46
N ALA A 153 20.57 -0.30 6.85
CA ALA A 153 19.44 -1.19 7.13
C ALA A 153 19.46 -1.70 8.58
N LEU A 154 20.62 -1.85 9.22
CA LEU A 154 20.72 -2.24 10.62
C LEU A 154 20.08 -1.20 11.55
N ASN A 155 20.37 0.08 11.34
CA ASN A 155 19.78 1.16 12.14
C ASN A 155 18.25 1.20 11.98
N GLN A 156 17.76 1.01 10.76
CA GLN A 156 16.32 0.96 10.48
C GLN A 156 15.63 -0.25 11.13
N VAL A 157 16.29 -1.41 11.18
CA VAL A 157 15.78 -2.60 11.87
C VAL A 157 15.69 -2.38 13.38
N ILE A 158 16.70 -1.76 14.00
CA ILE A 158 16.70 -1.46 15.43
C ILE A 158 15.58 -0.47 15.78
N ALA A 159 15.48 0.64 15.04
CA ALA A 159 14.44 1.64 15.22
C ALA A 159 13.03 1.04 14.96
N GLY A 160 12.93 0.24 13.89
CA GLY A 160 11.73 -0.52 13.53
C GLY A 160 11.24 -1.41 14.67
N LYS A 161 12.13 -2.22 15.24
CA LYS A 161 11.81 -3.12 16.33
C LYS A 161 11.29 -2.38 17.57
N LYS A 162 11.98 -1.32 17.99
CA LYS A 162 11.57 -0.52 19.15
C LYS A 162 10.16 0.08 18.96
N ALA A 163 9.91 0.70 17.81
CA ALA A 163 8.60 1.28 17.52
C ALA A 163 7.48 0.22 17.48
N LEU A 164 7.77 -0.97 16.94
CA LEU A 164 6.81 -2.08 16.93
C LEU A 164 6.50 -2.63 18.34
N GLU A 165 7.48 -2.60 19.25
CA GLU A 165 7.27 -2.97 20.66
C GLU A 165 6.40 -1.95 21.39
N GLU A 166 6.54 -0.65 21.08
CA GLU A 166 5.71 0.42 21.66
C GLU A 166 4.27 0.48 21.09
N LEU A 167 4.09 -0.02 19.86
CA LEU A 167 2.78 -0.11 19.17
C LEU A 167 2.07 -1.46 19.39
N SER A 168 2.64 -2.39 20.15
CA SER A 168 2.04 -3.71 20.43
C SER A 168 1.21 -3.72 21.71
#